data_AF-A0A0G0FDC1-F1
#
_entry.id   AF-A0A0G0FDC1-F1
#
_cell.length_a   1.000
_cell.length_b   1.000
_cell.length_c   1.000
_cell.angle_alpha   90.00
_cell.angle_beta   90.00
_cell.angle_gamma   90.00
#
_symmetry.space_group_name_H-M   'P 1'
#
loop_
_entity.id
_entity.type
_entity.pdbx_description
1 polymer ?
#
loop_
_entity_poly.entity_id
_entity_poly.type
_entity_poly.pdbx_seq_one_letter_code
_entity_poly.pdbx_strand_id
1 'polypeptide(L)'
;MEKKIKSEKIINEGKKLTSEFKAFAFSGATVGAAVGIMMGAALNSVVSSLVKDILTPPIAYLTSGIDFSNLYWVLDSRKFESLAEAQASNAAIIYYGNFITTFISFIITATVLFFIVQKILKMVKKDAKKEEEKK
;
A
#
# COMPACT_ATOMS: atom_id res chain seq x y z
N MET A 1 24.45 -1.97 -49.91
CA MET A 1 25.03 -2.76 -48.80
C MET A 1 24.75 -2.16 -47.43
N GLU A 2 24.84 -0.84 -47.24
CA GLU A 2 24.69 -0.16 -45.94
C GLU A 2 23.35 -0.38 -45.21
N LYS A 3 22.21 -0.42 -45.94
CA LYS A 3 20.89 -0.69 -45.32
C LYS A 3 20.79 -2.07 -44.67
N LYS A 4 21.49 -3.07 -45.21
CA LYS A 4 21.47 -4.45 -44.69
C LYS A 4 22.28 -4.56 -43.40
N ILE A 5 23.45 -3.90 -43.38
CA ILE A 5 24.35 -3.82 -42.21
C ILE A 5 23.67 -3.09 -41.04
N LYS A 6 22.94 -2.00 -41.32
CA LYS A 6 22.20 -1.26 -40.29
C LYS A 6 21.05 -2.08 -39.68
N SER A 7 20.35 -2.86 -40.49
CA SER A 7 19.26 -3.74 -40.02
C SER A 7 19.78 -4.88 -39.13
N GLU A 8 20.86 -5.55 -39.54
CA GLU A 8 21.48 -6.62 -38.75
C GLU A 8 22.01 -6.12 -37.39
N LYS A 9 22.61 -4.93 -37.35
CA LYS A 9 23.08 -4.33 -36.10
C LYS A 9 21.94 -4.06 -35.10
N ILE A 10 20.82 -3.51 -35.57
CA ILE A 10 19.63 -3.25 -34.73
C ILE A 10 19.02 -4.55 -34.21
N ILE A 11 18.94 -5.60 -35.03
CA ILE A 11 18.45 -6.92 -34.61
C ILE A 11 19.35 -7.53 -33.54
N ASN A 12 20.67 -7.38 -33.69
CA ASN A 12 21.64 -7.94 -32.74
C ASN A 12 21.65 -7.16 -31.42
N GLU A 13 21.53 -5.83 -31.46
CA GLU A 13 21.35 -4.99 -30.27
C GLU A 13 20.04 -5.33 -29.54
N GLY A 14 18.93 -5.54 -30.26
CA GLY A 14 17.66 -5.98 -29.68
C GLY A 14 17.74 -7.37 -29.02
N LYS A 15 18.43 -8.32 -29.65
CA LYS A 15 18.69 -9.64 -29.04
C LYS A 15 19.58 -9.55 -27.81
N LYS A 16 20.56 -8.64 -27.81
CA LYS A 16 21.45 -8.41 -26.66
C LYS A 16 20.68 -7.79 -25.49
N LEU A 17 19.87 -6.77 -25.73
CA LEU A 17 19.02 -6.13 -24.70
C LEU A 17 18.02 -7.12 -24.08
N THR A 18 17.39 -7.98 -24.89
CA THR A 18 16.47 -8.99 -24.36
C THR A 18 17.18 -10.05 -23.52
N SER A 19 18.40 -10.45 -23.89
CA SER A 19 19.23 -11.35 -23.09
C SER A 19 19.68 -10.70 -21.77
N GLU A 20 20.10 -9.43 -21.80
CA GLU A 20 20.49 -8.66 -20.61
C GLU A 20 19.31 -8.43 -19.67
N PHE A 21 18.14 -8.08 -20.22
CA PHE A 21 16.90 -7.96 -19.46
C PHE A 21 16.51 -9.29 -18.83
N LYS A 22 16.61 -10.40 -19.56
CA LYS A 22 16.36 -11.75 -19.02
C LYS A 22 17.31 -12.03 -17.84
N ALA A 23 18.61 -11.80 -18.02
CA ALA A 23 19.59 -11.99 -16.96
C ALA A 23 19.30 -11.12 -15.72
N PHE A 24 18.87 -9.87 -15.91
CA PHE A 24 18.47 -8.98 -14.83
C PHE A 24 17.18 -9.43 -14.12
N ALA A 25 16.13 -9.74 -14.88
CA ALA A 25 14.81 -10.12 -14.36
C ALA A 25 14.86 -11.45 -13.59
N PHE A 26 15.68 -12.40 -14.05
CA PHE A 26 15.90 -13.68 -13.39
C PHE A 26 17.05 -13.64 -12.38
N SER A 27 17.66 -12.48 -12.14
CA SER A 27 18.67 -12.36 -11.08
C SER A 27 18.02 -12.56 -9.70
N GLY A 28 18.71 -13.28 -8.81
CA GLY A 28 18.19 -13.58 -7.48
C GLY A 28 17.84 -12.33 -6.65
N ALA A 29 18.60 -11.23 -6.84
CA ALA A 29 18.32 -9.97 -6.16
C ALA A 29 17.00 -9.34 -6.63
N THR A 30 16.74 -9.29 -7.94
CA THR A 30 15.50 -8.75 -8.49
C THR A 30 14.29 -9.60 -8.12
N VAL A 31 14.43 -10.94 -8.22
CA VAL A 31 13.34 -11.86 -7.82
C VAL A 31 13.06 -11.73 -6.33
N GLY A 32 14.09 -11.66 -5.48
CA GLY A 32 13.94 -11.47 -4.03
C GLY A 32 13.23 -10.16 -3.69
N ALA A 33 13.59 -9.05 -4.36
CA ALA A 33 12.91 -7.77 -4.19
C ALA A 33 11.45 -7.84 -4.63
N ALA A 34 11.15 -8.45 -5.79
CA ALA A 34 9.79 -8.62 -6.29
C ALA A 34 8.91 -9.42 -5.32
N VAL A 35 9.42 -10.54 -4.79
CA VAL A 35 8.73 -11.35 -3.80
C VAL A 35 8.48 -10.57 -2.52
N GLY A 36 9.48 -9.82 -2.03
CA GLY A 36 9.35 -8.98 -0.84
C GLY A 36 8.25 -7.92 -0.98
N ILE A 37 8.16 -7.25 -2.13
CA ILE A 37 7.13 -6.25 -2.43
C ILE A 37 5.74 -6.91 -2.50
N MET A 38 5.62 -8.03 -3.21
CA MET A 38 4.33 -8.74 -3.32
C MET A 38 3.84 -9.24 -1.96
N MET A 39 4.74 -9.80 -1.15
CA MET A 39 4.41 -10.27 0.19
C MET A 39 4.06 -9.10 1.12
N GLY A 40 4.77 -7.97 0.99
CA GLY A 40 4.44 -6.73 1.69
C GLY A 40 3.04 -6.20 1.34
N ALA A 41 2.66 -6.24 0.06
CA ALA A 41 1.33 -5.85 -0.39
C ALA A 41 0.24 -6.76 0.18
N ALA A 42 0.45 -8.08 0.16
CA ALA A 42 -0.49 -9.05 0.73
C ALA A 42 -0.64 -8.86 2.25
N LEU A 43 0.47 -8.65 2.98
CA LEU A 43 0.45 -8.36 4.40
C LEU A 43 -0.30 -7.06 4.71
N ASN A 44 -0.07 -6.00 3.90
CA ASN A 44 -0.80 -4.75 4.03
C ASN A 44 -2.31 -4.93 3.86
N SER A 45 -2.76 -5.76 2.90
CA SER A 45 -4.19 -6.08 2.74
C SER A 45 -4.78 -6.76 3.97
N VAL A 46 -4.07 -7.73 4.58
CA VAL A 46 -4.54 -8.42 5.79
C VAL A 46 -4.61 -7.46 6.97
N VAL A 47 -3.59 -6.62 7.16
CA VAL A 47 -3.57 -5.63 8.25
C VAL A 47 -4.65 -4.57 8.04
N SER A 48 -4.85 -4.12 6.80
CA SER A 48 -5.91 -3.17 6.44
C SER A 48 -7.30 -3.72 6.74
N SER A 49 -7.58 -4.99 6.41
CA SER A 49 -8.84 -5.65 6.75
C SER A 49 -9.01 -5.83 8.27
N LEU A 50 -7.96 -6.23 9.00
CA LEU A 50 -8.02 -6.29 10.46
C LEU A 50 -8.38 -4.94 11.08
N VAL A 51 -7.80 -3.85 10.59
CA VAL A 51 -8.12 -2.51 11.10
C VAL A 51 -9.54 -2.11 10.69
N LYS A 52 -9.85 -2.12 9.38
CA LYS A 52 -11.10 -1.61 8.84
C LYS A 52 -12.32 -2.45 9.21
N ASP A 53 -12.20 -3.76 9.19
CA ASP A 53 -13.34 -4.66 9.30
C ASP A 53 -13.51 -5.23 10.72
N ILE A 54 -12.44 -5.27 11.53
CA ILE A 54 -12.49 -5.82 12.90
C ILE A 54 -12.33 -4.73 13.97
N LEU A 55 -11.38 -3.80 13.82
CA LEU A 55 -11.13 -2.79 14.85
C LEU A 55 -12.02 -1.55 14.71
N THR A 56 -12.27 -1.08 13.49
CA THR A 56 -13.06 0.13 13.25
C THR A 56 -14.51 -0.02 13.72
N PRO A 57 -15.25 -1.13 13.51
CA PRO A 57 -16.66 -1.20 13.92
C PRO A 57 -16.86 -1.07 15.45
N PRO A 58 -16.10 -1.76 16.31
CA PRO A 58 -16.16 -1.53 17.76
C PRO A 58 -15.77 -0.11 18.16
N ILE A 59 -14.74 0.47 17.53
CA ILE A 59 -14.32 1.85 17.81
C ILE A 59 -15.43 2.83 17.42
N ALA A 60 -16.01 2.66 16.23
CA ALA A 60 -17.13 3.46 15.74
C ALA A 60 -18.35 3.31 16.66
N TYR A 61 -18.66 2.10 17.12
CA TYR A 61 -19.74 1.87 18.07
C TYR A 61 -19.51 2.62 19.40
N LEU A 62 -18.30 2.58 19.94
CA LEU A 62 -17.93 3.30 21.16
C LEU A 62 -17.94 4.83 20.99
N THR A 63 -17.58 5.32 19.81
CA THR A 63 -17.63 6.76 19.49
C THR A 63 -19.03 7.21 19.03
N SER A 64 -20.08 6.40 19.19
CA SER A 64 -21.46 6.71 18.74
C SER A 64 -21.61 6.93 17.23
N GLY A 65 -20.77 6.29 16.43
CA GLY A 65 -20.80 6.35 14.98
C GLY A 65 -20.25 7.65 14.42
N ILE A 66 -19.30 8.30 15.11
CA ILE A 66 -18.63 9.49 14.58
C ILE A 66 -17.90 9.10 13.27
N ASP A 67 -18.56 9.40 12.16
CA ASP A 67 -18.01 9.36 10.83
C ASP A 67 -17.75 10.80 10.36
N PHE A 68 -16.48 11.18 10.35
CA PHE A 68 -16.07 12.49 9.87
C PHE A 68 -16.23 12.62 8.36
N SER A 69 -16.50 11.55 7.60
CA SER A 69 -16.59 11.58 6.13
C SER A 69 -17.66 12.53 5.58
N ASN A 70 -18.68 12.84 6.37
CA ASN A 70 -19.72 13.82 6.04
C ASN A 70 -19.31 15.28 6.32
N LEU A 71 -18.10 15.51 6.82
CA LEU A 71 -17.54 16.85 6.98
C LEU A 71 -16.83 17.27 5.70
N TYR A 72 -17.45 18.17 4.97
CA TYR A 72 -16.93 18.72 3.73
C TYR A 72 -17.19 20.22 3.65
N TRP A 73 -16.34 20.93 2.92
CA TRP A 73 -16.52 22.34 2.62
C TRP A 73 -16.69 22.49 1.12
N VAL A 74 -17.83 23.01 0.69
CA VAL A 74 -18.08 23.36 -0.72
C VAL A 74 -17.56 24.77 -0.99
N LEU A 75 -16.62 24.91 -1.92
CA LEU A 75 -16.04 26.20 -2.32
C LEU A 75 -16.85 26.90 -3.41
N ASP A 76 -17.82 26.20 -3.99
CA ASP A 76 -18.77 26.72 -4.96
C ASP A 76 -19.83 27.59 -4.27
N SER A 77 -20.35 28.58 -5.00
CA SER A 77 -21.41 29.49 -4.56
C SER A 77 -22.78 28.80 -4.46
N ARG A 78 -22.89 27.57 -4.97
CA ARG A 78 -24.11 26.75 -4.97
C ARG A 78 -24.26 26.02 -3.63
N LYS A 79 -25.44 26.14 -3.02
CA LYS A 79 -25.80 25.32 -1.85
C LYS A 79 -26.22 23.94 -2.35
N PHE A 80 -25.58 22.90 -1.81
CA PHE A 80 -25.95 21.51 -2.05
C PHE A 80 -26.49 20.93 -0.75
N GLU A 81 -27.60 20.19 -0.80
CA GLU A 81 -28.23 19.61 0.39
C GLU A 81 -27.53 18.32 0.84
N SER A 82 -26.75 17.69 -0.06
CA SER A 82 -25.96 16.51 0.26
C SER A 82 -24.58 16.50 -0.41
N LEU A 83 -23.66 15.74 0.19
CA LEU A 83 -22.33 15.46 -0.38
C LEU A 83 -22.44 14.83 -1.76
N ALA A 84 -23.44 13.95 -1.96
CA ALA A 84 -23.69 13.25 -3.22
C ALA A 84 -24.12 14.20 -4.35
N GLU A 85 -24.94 15.21 -4.06
CA GLU A 85 -25.34 16.23 -5.04
C GLU A 85 -24.18 17.16 -5.42
N ALA A 86 -23.37 17.54 -4.43
CA ALA A 86 -22.20 18.36 -4.65
C ALA A 86 -21.16 17.61 -5.53
N GLN A 87 -20.99 16.31 -5.30
CA GLN A 87 -20.17 15.42 -6.13
C GLN A 87 -20.70 15.28 -7.55
N ALA A 88 -22.00 15.04 -7.72
CA ALA A 88 -22.65 14.93 -9.03
C ALA A 88 -22.53 16.22 -9.86
N SER A 89 -22.45 17.37 -9.18
CA SER A 89 -22.36 18.70 -9.80
C SER A 89 -20.93 19.13 -10.15
N ASN A 90 -19.93 18.25 -9.96
CA ASN A 90 -18.50 18.55 -10.10
C ASN A 90 -18.06 19.83 -9.35
N ALA A 91 -18.69 20.10 -8.20
CA ALA A 91 -18.34 21.26 -7.41
C ALA A 91 -16.94 21.09 -6.79
N ALA A 92 -16.22 22.21 -6.61
CA ALA A 92 -14.97 22.21 -5.88
C ALA A 92 -15.26 21.98 -4.38
N ILE A 93 -14.89 20.81 -3.85
CA ILE A 93 -15.20 20.39 -2.48
C ILE A 93 -13.91 20.00 -1.77
N ILE A 94 -13.69 20.53 -0.57
CA ILE A 94 -12.65 20.08 0.36
C ILE A 94 -13.26 19.02 1.28
N TYR A 95 -12.80 17.78 1.15
CA TYR A 95 -13.18 16.63 1.99
C TYR A 95 -12.28 16.50 3.22
N TYR A 96 -12.26 17.52 4.08
CA TYR A 96 -11.42 17.50 5.30
C TYR A 96 -11.83 16.40 6.27
N GLY A 97 -13.11 16.02 6.26
CA GLY A 97 -13.63 14.88 6.97
C GLY A 97 -12.96 13.55 6.64
N ASN A 98 -12.87 13.24 5.35
CA ASN A 98 -12.20 12.03 4.87
C ASN A 98 -10.71 12.01 5.23
N PHE A 99 -10.06 13.18 5.22
CA PHE A 99 -8.67 13.31 5.68
C PHE A 99 -8.53 12.93 7.16
N ILE A 100 -9.39 13.45 8.04
CA ILE A 100 -9.38 13.12 9.47
C ILE A 100 -9.65 11.62 9.68
N THR A 101 -10.65 11.06 9.01
CA THR A 101 -10.95 9.61 9.07
C THR A 101 -9.75 8.77 8.65
N THR A 102 -9.09 9.13 7.54
CA THR A 102 -7.90 8.43 7.03
C THR A 102 -6.73 8.57 7.99
N PHE A 103 -6.54 9.76 8.57
CA PHE A 103 -5.47 10.02 9.54
C PHE A 103 -5.64 9.20 10.82
N ILE A 104 -6.85 9.14 11.39
CA ILE A 104 -7.15 8.28 12.54
C ILE A 104 -6.92 6.81 12.20
N SER A 105 -7.39 6.36 11.03
CA SER A 105 -7.19 4.98 10.56
C SER A 105 -5.70 4.65 10.39
N PHE A 106 -4.89 5.61 9.93
CA PHE A 106 -3.44 5.46 9.83
C PHE A 106 -2.80 5.28 11.22
N ILE A 107 -3.16 6.08 12.22
CA ILE A 107 -2.63 5.95 13.58
C ILE A 107 -2.98 4.59 14.20
N ILE A 108 -4.23 4.13 14.01
CA ILE A 108 -4.66 2.80 14.48
C ILE A 108 -3.84 1.72 13.77
N THR A 109 -3.73 1.78 12.45
CA THR A 109 -2.98 0.81 11.64
C THR A 109 -1.50 0.76 12.04
N ALA A 110 -0.85 1.92 12.20
CA ALA A 110 0.54 2.02 12.62
C ALA A 110 0.75 1.40 14.00
N THR A 111 -0.18 1.64 14.94
CA THR A 111 -0.15 1.07 16.29
C THR A 111 -0.25 -0.46 16.25
N VAL A 112 -1.21 -0.99 15.47
CA VAL A 112 -1.40 -2.44 15.30
C VAL A 112 -0.17 -3.09 14.66
N LEU A 113 0.35 -2.49 13.59
CA LEU A 113 1.54 -2.99 12.89
C LEU A 113 2.76 -2.99 13.82
N PHE A 114 2.93 -1.95 14.62
CA PHE A 114 3.99 -1.88 15.63
C PHE A 114 3.92 -3.07 16.60
N PHE A 115 2.74 -3.38 17.15
CA PHE A 115 2.58 -4.52 18.06
C PHE A 115 2.84 -5.87 17.38
N ILE A 116 2.39 -6.05 16.13
CA ILE A 116 2.65 -7.28 15.37
C ILE A 116 4.15 -7.47 15.14
N VAL A 117 4.83 -6.44 14.63
CA VAL A 117 6.26 -6.48 14.34
C VAL A 117 7.06 -6.73 15.62
N GLN A 118 6.72 -6.06 16.72
CA GLN A 118 7.36 -6.29 18.03
C GLN A 118 7.21 -7.73 18.50
N LYS A 119 6.03 -8.34 18.34
CA LYS A 119 5.82 -9.75 18.70
C LYS A 119 6.66 -10.69 17.84
N ILE A 120 6.68 -10.48 16.52
CA ILE A 120 7.48 -11.29 15.59
C ILE A 120 8.97 -11.17 15.92
N LEU A 121 9.49 -9.95 16.10
CA LEU A 121 10.89 -9.72 16.45
C LEU A 121 11.29 -10.40 17.77
N LYS A 122 10.40 -10.42 18.76
CA LYS A 122 10.62 -11.13 20.03
C LYS A 122 10.67 -12.65 19.84
N MET A 123 9.82 -13.21 18.98
CA MET A 123 9.83 -14.65 18.67
C MET A 123 11.12 -15.03 17.95
N VAL A 124 11.48 -14.31 16.89
CA VAL A 124 12.72 -14.56 16.12
C VAL A 124 13.96 -14.51 17.01
N LYS A 125 14.06 -13.51 17.91
CA LYS A 125 15.18 -13.42 18.87
C LYS A 125 15.23 -14.57 19.86
N LYS A 126 14.06 -15.08 20.29
CA LYS A 126 13.96 -16.21 21.22
C LYS A 126 14.38 -17.51 20.56
N ASP A 127 14.06 -17.70 19.28
CA ASP A 127 14.41 -18.90 18.54
C ASP A 127 15.91 -18.92 18.22
N ALA A 128 16.50 -17.78 17.84
CA ALA A 128 17.95 -17.64 17.65
C ALA A 128 18.75 -17.98 18.92
N LYS A 129 18.30 -17.51 20.10
CA LYS A 129 18.97 -17.81 21.37
C LYS A 129 18.91 -19.29 21.77
N LYS A 130 17.83 -20.00 21.40
CA LYS A 130 17.67 -21.44 21.67
C LYS A 130 18.57 -22.34 20.82
N GLU A 131 19.01 -21.88 19.65
CA GLU A 131 19.93 -22.62 18.79
C GLU A 131 21.39 -22.51 19.27
N GLU A 132 21.77 -21.39 19.90
CA GLU A 132 23.09 -21.20 20.50
C GLU A 132 23.28 -22.00 21.79
N GLU A 133 22.24 -22.14 22.62
CA GLU A 133 22.29 -22.95 23.86
C GLU A 133 22.26 -24.48 23.60
N LYS A 134 22.01 -24.91 22.36
CA LYS A 134 21.99 -26.32 21.95
C LYS A 134 23.23 -26.78 21.16
N LYS A 135 24.15 -25.87 20.84
CA LYS A 135 25.46 -26.18 20.25
C LYS A 135 26.54 -26.26 21.31
#